data_AF-A0A3R7EBC5-F1
#
_entry.id   AF-A0A3R7EBC5-F1
#
_cell.length_a   1.000
_cell.length_b   1.000
_cell.length_c   1.000
_cell.angle_alpha   90.00
_cell.angle_beta   90.00
_cell.angle_gamma   90.00
#
_symmetry.space_group_name_H-M   'P 1'
#
loop_
_entity.id
_entity.type
_entity.pdbx_description
1 polymer ?
#
loop_
_entity_poly.entity_id
_entity_poly.type
_entity_poly.pdbx_seq_one_letter_code
_entity_poly.pdbx_strand_id
1 'polypeptide(L)'
;MCILGKDKLKELIEKYKCIYPFDMSLLDGDGYVLTVKDEVTLHYLEHRNVISKEVVFTPPGYVAHLTAKSKYGRAGLSFLNAAKVHSGFVGRLALELVNLSNERNPITIRRGDPLIHIEFITRIGKPSPYVGEYQFQYMTDEEIQLYIPILKEVFENYDELAEIWFKRKPLRE
;
A
#
# COMPACT_ATOMS: atom_id res chain seq x y z
N MET A 1 -0.08 -20.86 -1.93
CA MET A 1 0.23 -19.43 -2.12
C MET A 1 -0.23 -19.10 -3.52
N CYS A 2 -1.38 -18.43 -3.64
CA CYS A 2 -2.00 -18.11 -4.92
C CYS A 2 -2.39 -16.64 -4.94
N ILE A 3 -2.32 -16.04 -6.11
CA ILE A 3 -2.78 -14.67 -6.36
C ILE A 3 -4.31 -14.66 -6.28
N LEU A 4 -4.88 -13.58 -5.74
CA LEU A 4 -6.32 -13.39 -5.67
C LEU A 4 -6.83 -12.77 -6.95
N GLY A 5 -7.74 -13.48 -7.62
CA GLY A 5 -8.50 -12.91 -8.72
C GLY A 5 -9.41 -11.77 -8.28
N LYS A 6 -9.86 -10.99 -9.27
CA LYS A 6 -10.71 -9.82 -9.11
C LYS A 6 -11.93 -10.00 -8.18
N ASP A 7 -12.64 -11.13 -8.27
CA ASP A 7 -13.82 -11.42 -7.45
C ASP A 7 -13.46 -11.55 -5.96
N LYS A 8 -12.39 -12.29 -5.64
CA LYS A 8 -11.90 -12.47 -4.27
C LYS A 8 -11.26 -11.23 -3.69
N LEU A 9 -10.56 -10.46 -4.51
CA LEU A 9 -10.06 -9.16 -4.09
C LEU A 9 -11.21 -8.20 -3.77
N LYS A 10 -12.27 -8.18 -4.60
CA LYS A 10 -13.46 -7.38 -4.32
C LYS A 10 -14.12 -7.76 -2.99
N GLU A 11 -14.31 -9.05 -2.72
CA GLU A 11 -14.83 -9.53 -1.42
C GLU A 11 -13.99 -9.02 -0.24
N LEU A 12 -12.65 -9.06 -0.36
CA LEU A 12 -11.75 -8.53 0.68
C LEU A 12 -11.86 -7.01 0.86
N ILE A 13 -11.99 -6.27 -0.23
CA ILE A 13 -12.12 -4.81 -0.19
C ILE A 13 -13.44 -4.43 0.50
N GLU A 14 -14.53 -5.09 0.15
CA GLU A 14 -15.85 -4.82 0.74
C GLU A 14 -15.89 -5.18 2.23
N LYS A 15 -15.30 -6.33 2.60
CA LYS A 15 -15.31 -6.81 3.99
C LYS A 15 -14.35 -6.05 4.90
N TYR A 16 -13.11 -5.84 4.44
CA TYR A 16 -12.02 -5.38 5.30
C TYR A 16 -11.44 -4.03 4.91
N LYS A 17 -11.97 -3.39 3.86
CA LYS A 17 -11.40 -2.16 3.30
C LYS A 17 -9.91 -2.34 3.00
N CYS A 18 -9.51 -3.49 2.45
CA CYS A 18 -8.09 -3.76 2.19
C CYS A 18 -7.43 -2.75 1.23
N ILE A 19 -8.24 -2.00 0.49
CA ILE A 19 -7.86 -0.80 -0.27
C ILE A 19 -8.90 0.28 0.02
N TYR A 20 -8.47 1.46 0.47
CA TYR A 20 -9.38 2.57 0.78
C TYR A 20 -8.76 3.96 0.56
N PRO A 21 -9.43 4.91 -0.14
CA PRO A 21 -10.70 4.72 -0.84
C PRO A 21 -10.56 3.79 -2.04
N PHE A 22 -11.63 3.07 -2.35
CA PHE A 22 -11.65 2.08 -3.43
C PHE A 22 -12.34 2.63 -4.69
N ASP A 23 -11.73 2.42 -5.86
CA ASP A 23 -12.30 2.71 -7.17
C ASP A 23 -12.36 1.43 -8.03
N MET A 24 -13.58 1.01 -8.38
CA MET A 24 -13.82 -0.19 -9.19
C MET A 24 -13.09 -0.16 -10.55
N SER A 25 -12.87 1.02 -11.12
CA SER A 25 -12.19 1.17 -12.41
C SER A 25 -10.69 0.84 -12.37
N LEU A 26 -10.11 0.79 -11.16
CA LEU A 26 -8.70 0.48 -10.92
C LEU A 26 -8.45 -0.98 -10.55
N LEU A 27 -9.49 -1.82 -10.48
CA LEU A 27 -9.32 -3.28 -10.42
C LEU A 27 -8.88 -3.81 -11.78
N ASP A 28 -7.77 -4.55 -11.79
CA ASP A 28 -7.36 -5.36 -12.92
C ASP A 28 -7.77 -6.84 -12.72
N GLY A 29 -7.19 -7.77 -13.47
CA GLY A 29 -7.55 -9.20 -13.40
C GLY A 29 -7.12 -9.86 -12.09
N ASP A 30 -5.99 -9.44 -11.54
CA ASP A 30 -5.22 -10.16 -10.52
C ASP A 30 -4.82 -9.27 -9.33
N GLY A 31 -5.33 -8.03 -9.29
CA GLY A 31 -4.90 -7.00 -8.38
C GLY A 31 -5.65 -5.69 -8.54
N TYR A 32 -5.03 -4.62 -8.05
CA TYR A 32 -5.54 -3.27 -8.09
C TYR A 32 -4.42 -2.29 -8.42
N VAL A 33 -4.75 -1.17 -9.05
CA VAL A 33 -3.78 -0.11 -9.34
C VAL A 33 -3.90 1.00 -8.30
N LEU A 34 -2.91 1.12 -7.42
CA LEU A 34 -2.81 2.22 -6.47
C LEU A 34 -2.48 3.53 -7.18
N THR A 35 -2.98 4.64 -6.64
CA THR A 35 -2.79 5.98 -7.20
C THR A 35 -1.93 6.86 -6.32
N VAL A 36 -1.50 8.01 -6.84
CA VAL A 36 -0.66 8.95 -6.10
C VAL A 36 -1.49 9.90 -5.24
N LYS A 37 -1.07 10.12 -3.99
CA LYS A 37 -1.75 11.04 -3.06
C LYS A 37 -1.61 12.50 -3.47
N ASP A 38 -0.37 12.91 -3.79
CA ASP A 38 0.02 14.30 -4.04
C ASP A 38 0.90 14.39 -5.30
N GLU A 39 0.75 15.48 -6.07
CA GLU A 39 1.56 15.68 -7.27
C GLU A 39 3.04 15.79 -6.93
N VAL A 40 3.88 15.16 -7.74
CA VAL A 40 5.32 15.15 -7.56
C VAL A 40 6.01 15.25 -8.92
N THR A 41 7.05 16.06 -8.98
CA THR A 41 7.97 16.10 -10.12
C THR A 41 9.33 15.58 -9.66
N LEU A 42 9.86 14.60 -10.38
CA LEU A 42 11.20 14.05 -10.15
C LEU A 42 12.14 14.52 -11.26
N HIS A 43 13.15 15.29 -10.88
CA HIS A 43 14.25 15.66 -11.75
C HIS A 43 15.18 14.46 -12.00
N TYR A 44 15.99 14.54 -13.06
CA TYR A 44 16.94 13.48 -13.38
C TYR A 44 17.88 13.17 -12.20
N LEU A 45 18.03 11.88 -11.86
CA LEU A 45 18.74 11.35 -10.69
C LEU A 45 18.20 11.81 -9.33
N GLU A 46 17.01 12.39 -9.28
CA GLU A 46 16.36 12.70 -8.01
C GLU A 46 15.66 11.47 -7.44
N HIS A 47 15.91 11.22 -6.16
CA HIS A 47 15.17 10.26 -5.35
C HIS A 47 14.03 10.96 -4.61
N ARG A 48 12.81 10.40 -4.66
CA ARG A 48 11.68 10.83 -3.82
C ARG A 48 10.83 9.68 -3.32
N ASN A 49 10.33 9.83 -2.10
CA ASN A 49 9.24 9.02 -1.58
C ASN A 49 7.90 9.58 -2.08
N VAL A 50 7.15 8.75 -2.78
CA VAL A 50 5.84 9.09 -3.32
C VAL A 50 4.78 8.26 -2.60
N ILE A 51 3.81 8.94 -2.00
CA ILE A 51 2.85 8.30 -1.10
C ILE A 51 1.62 7.83 -1.89
N SER A 52 1.18 6.59 -1.65
CA SER A 52 -0.07 6.09 -2.21
C SER A 52 -1.25 6.90 -1.69
N LYS A 53 -2.25 7.16 -2.55
CA LYS A 53 -3.49 7.81 -2.15
C LYS A 53 -4.28 6.89 -1.22
N GLU A 54 -4.37 5.62 -1.59
CA GLU A 54 -5.09 4.60 -0.86
C GLU A 54 -4.29 4.13 0.35
N VAL A 55 -5.00 3.95 1.46
CA VAL A 55 -4.61 3.10 2.57
C VAL A 55 -4.73 1.65 2.11
N VAL A 56 -3.68 0.88 2.36
CA VAL A 56 -3.60 -0.56 2.13
C VAL A 56 -3.68 -1.26 3.47
N PHE A 57 -4.65 -2.16 3.61
CA PHE A 57 -4.68 -3.14 4.69
C PHE A 57 -4.47 -4.53 4.11
N THR A 58 -3.53 -5.29 4.68
CA THR A 58 -3.32 -6.69 4.33
C THR A 58 -3.83 -7.56 5.48
N PRO A 59 -4.98 -8.24 5.37
CA PRO A 59 -5.44 -9.11 6.46
C PRO A 59 -4.40 -10.22 6.74
N PRO A 60 -4.33 -10.76 7.97
CA PRO A 60 -3.28 -11.68 8.41
C PRO A 60 -3.10 -12.94 7.55
N GLY A 61 -4.17 -13.40 6.88
CA GLY A 61 -4.14 -14.52 5.94
C GLY A 61 -3.48 -14.21 4.58
N TYR A 62 -3.06 -12.96 4.36
CA TYR A 62 -2.56 -12.47 3.08
C TYR A 62 -1.24 -11.71 3.25
N VAL A 63 -0.48 -11.68 2.18
CA VAL A 63 0.54 -10.66 1.92
C VAL A 63 0.15 -9.95 0.64
N ALA A 64 0.70 -8.76 0.39
CA ALA A 64 0.55 -8.15 -0.91
C ALA A 64 1.91 -7.97 -1.58
N HIS A 65 1.92 -8.03 -2.90
CA HIS A 65 3.08 -7.83 -3.73
C HIS A 65 2.88 -6.58 -4.58
N LEU A 66 3.97 -5.86 -4.86
CA LEU A 66 3.93 -4.60 -5.61
C LEU A 66 4.68 -4.76 -6.92
N THR A 67 4.06 -4.38 -8.03
CA THR A 67 4.74 -4.32 -9.33
C THR A 67 4.56 -2.96 -9.99
N ALA A 68 5.67 -2.42 -10.50
CA ALA A 68 5.67 -1.13 -11.19
C ALA A 68 4.80 -1.18 -12.46
N LYS A 69 4.02 -0.13 -12.72
CA LYS A 69 3.32 -0.04 -14.00
C LYS A 69 4.32 0.09 -15.13
N SER A 70 4.13 -0.74 -16.15
CA SER A 70 5.02 -0.82 -17.31
C SER A 70 5.25 0.54 -18.02
N LYS A 71 4.27 1.46 -17.97
CA LYS A 71 4.42 2.83 -18.50
C LYS A 71 5.58 3.61 -17.85
N TYR A 72 5.79 3.45 -16.54
CA TYR A 72 6.83 4.17 -15.80
C TYR A 72 8.21 3.55 -16.02
N GLY A 73 8.28 2.21 -16.02
CA GLY A 73 9.53 1.52 -16.37
C GLY A 73 10.04 1.90 -17.76
N ARG A 74 9.14 2.03 -18.75
CA ARG A 74 9.51 2.51 -20.10
C ARG A 74 9.91 3.98 -20.15
N ALA A 75 9.43 4.80 -19.22
CA ALA A 75 9.80 6.21 -19.12
C ALA A 75 11.15 6.43 -18.38
N GLY A 76 11.79 5.36 -17.88
CA GLY A 76 13.01 5.45 -17.09
C GLY A 76 12.77 5.80 -15.63
N LEU A 77 11.54 5.68 -15.12
CA LEU A 77 11.24 5.83 -13.70
C LEU A 77 11.38 4.48 -13.00
N SER A 78 12.29 4.40 -12.04
CA SER A 78 12.59 3.17 -11.28
C SER A 78 12.02 3.23 -9.87
N PHE A 79 11.50 2.10 -9.40
CA PHE A 79 11.03 1.88 -8.03
C PHE A 79 12.14 1.16 -7.25
N LEU A 80 12.52 1.67 -6.10
CA LEU A 80 13.63 1.15 -5.29
C LEU A 80 13.17 0.28 -4.11
N ASN A 81 11.98 0.53 -3.57
CA ASN A 81 11.50 -0.15 -2.37
C ASN A 81 10.99 -1.57 -2.65
N ALA A 82 11.09 -2.40 -1.61
CA ALA A 82 10.83 -3.83 -1.66
C ALA A 82 9.41 -4.21 -2.06
N ALA A 83 9.31 -5.32 -2.77
CA ALA A 83 8.14 -5.78 -3.50
C ALA A 83 6.98 -6.32 -2.64
N LYS A 84 6.99 -6.21 -1.30
CA LYS A 84 6.02 -6.92 -0.43
C LYS A 84 5.49 -6.07 0.73
N VAL A 85 4.17 -6.10 0.90
CA VAL A 85 3.45 -5.62 2.08
C VAL A 85 3.20 -6.79 3.04
N HIS A 86 3.60 -6.62 4.31
CA HIS A 86 3.51 -7.67 5.33
C HIS A 86 2.10 -7.88 5.82
N SER A 87 1.70 -9.14 6.02
CA SER A 87 0.42 -9.49 6.67
C SER A 87 0.18 -8.69 7.94
N GLY A 88 -0.98 -8.07 8.03
CA GLY A 88 -1.42 -7.24 9.15
C GLY A 88 -0.97 -5.78 9.11
N PHE A 89 -0.25 -5.37 8.06
CA PHE A 89 0.03 -3.96 7.82
C PHE A 89 -1.24 -3.20 7.41
N VAL A 90 -1.44 -2.03 7.99
CA VAL A 90 -2.43 -1.01 7.63
C VAL A 90 -1.71 0.32 7.49
N GLY A 91 -1.79 0.96 6.33
CA GLY A 91 -1.15 2.26 6.11
C GLY A 91 -1.12 2.65 4.65
N ARG A 92 -0.71 3.88 4.35
CA ARG A 92 -0.33 4.21 2.97
C ARG A 92 1.07 3.66 2.70
N LEU A 93 1.40 3.49 1.42
CA LEU A 93 2.71 3.03 1.01
C LEU A 93 3.57 4.24 0.64
N ALA A 94 4.78 4.31 1.20
CA ALA A 94 5.84 5.17 0.68
C ALA A 94 6.57 4.40 -0.43
N LEU A 95 6.50 4.90 -1.66
CA LEU A 95 7.11 4.31 -2.84
C LEU A 95 8.36 5.10 -3.20
N GLU A 96 9.51 4.45 -3.09
CA GLU A 96 10.82 5.06 -3.35
C GLU A 96 11.05 5.10 -4.86
N LEU A 97 11.07 6.29 -5.42
CA LEU A 97 11.19 6.50 -6.87
C LEU A 97 12.46 7.25 -7.22
N VAL A 98 13.07 6.87 -8.34
CA VAL A 98 14.19 7.60 -8.94
C VAL A 98 13.99 7.76 -10.44
N ASN A 99 14.21 8.97 -10.94
CA ASN A 99 14.19 9.25 -12.37
C ASN A 99 15.55 8.94 -13.00
N LEU A 100 15.59 7.87 -13.79
CA LEU A 100 16.74 7.39 -14.55
C LEU A 100 16.53 7.53 -16.07
N SER A 101 15.65 8.45 -16.50
CA SER A 101 15.37 8.65 -17.92
C SER A 101 16.62 9.10 -18.69
N ASN A 102 16.89 8.47 -19.84
CA ASN A 102 18.05 8.81 -20.69
C ASN A 102 17.98 10.25 -21.22
N GLU A 103 16.77 10.73 -21.48
CA GLU A 103 16.51 12.09 -21.95
C GLU A 103 16.72 13.14 -20.85
N ARG A 104 16.91 12.72 -19.59
CA ARG A 104 17.12 13.58 -18.41
C ARG A 104 16.01 14.60 -18.17
N ASN A 105 14.84 14.38 -18.78
CA ASN A 105 13.69 15.25 -18.60
C ASN A 105 13.05 14.98 -17.22
N PRO A 106 12.52 16.02 -16.55
CA PRO A 106 11.72 15.81 -15.35
C PRO A 106 10.49 14.94 -15.66
N ILE A 107 10.13 14.07 -14.72
CA ILE A 107 8.92 13.25 -14.79
C ILE A 107 7.94 13.77 -13.75
N THR A 108 6.80 14.29 -14.20
CA THR A 108 5.70 14.69 -13.33
C THR A 108 4.68 13.57 -13.22
N ILE A 109 4.35 13.19 -11.98
CA ILE A 109 3.29 12.26 -11.65
C ILE A 109 2.21 13.06 -10.94
N ARG A 110 1.03 13.15 -11.55
CA ARG A 110 -0.05 13.98 -11.04
C ARG A 110 -0.75 13.30 -9.88
N ARG A 111 -1.39 14.12 -9.06
CA ARG A 111 -2.30 13.64 -8.02
C ARG A 111 -3.38 12.74 -8.63
N GLY A 112 -3.54 11.54 -8.09
CA GLY A 112 -4.50 10.55 -8.56
C GLY A 112 -4.04 9.73 -9.77
N ASP A 113 -2.84 9.96 -10.30
CA ASP A 113 -2.32 9.14 -11.40
C ASP A 113 -2.18 7.68 -10.95
N PRO A 114 -2.56 6.69 -11.79
CA PRO A 114 -2.31 5.29 -11.52
C PRO A 114 -0.80 5.03 -11.51
N LEU A 115 -0.27 4.53 -10.38
CA LEU A 115 1.17 4.49 -10.09
C LEU A 115 1.77 3.07 -10.10
N ILE A 116 1.22 2.16 -9.29
CA ILE A 116 1.79 0.84 -9.03
C ILE A 116 0.67 -0.21 -8.92
N HIS A 117 0.91 -1.43 -9.37
CA HIS A 117 0.01 -2.56 -9.15
C HIS A 117 0.25 -3.15 -7.76
N ILE A 118 -0.82 -3.62 -7.13
CA ILE A 118 -0.79 -4.40 -5.90
C ILE A 118 -1.57 -5.70 -6.10
N GLU A 119 -0.93 -6.84 -5.87
CA GLU A 119 -1.54 -8.17 -5.92
C GLU A 119 -1.62 -8.76 -4.52
N PHE A 120 -2.77 -9.33 -4.14
CA PHE A 120 -2.91 -10.03 -2.85
C PHE A 120 -2.64 -11.51 -3.03
N ILE A 121 -1.91 -12.10 -2.08
CA ILE A 121 -1.44 -13.48 -2.15
C ILE A 121 -1.78 -14.20 -0.85
N THR A 122 -2.38 -15.39 -0.95
CA THR A 122 -2.68 -16.23 0.22
C THR A 122 -1.42 -16.73 0.92
N ARG A 123 -1.40 -16.65 2.25
CA ARG A 123 -0.38 -17.27 3.12
C ARG A 123 -0.76 -18.71 3.46
N ILE A 124 0.26 -19.56 3.62
CA ILE A 124 0.15 -20.87 4.28
C ILE A 124 0.82 -20.76 5.66
N GLY A 125 0.18 -21.33 6.69
CA GLY A 125 0.66 -21.31 8.08
C GLY A 125 0.05 -20.18 8.93
N LYS A 126 0.37 -20.19 10.23
CA LYS A 126 -0.15 -19.20 11.18
C LYS A 126 0.35 -17.78 10.84
N PRO A 127 -0.50 -16.75 10.93
CA PRO A 127 -0.07 -15.37 10.73
C PRO A 127 0.87 -14.92 11.85
N SER A 128 1.78 -14.01 11.48
CA SER A 128 2.59 -13.23 12.41
C SER A 128 2.41 -11.78 11.93
N PRO A 129 1.43 -11.06 12.50
CA PRO A 129 1.04 -9.74 12.02
C PRO A 129 2.18 -8.71 12.11
N TYR A 130 2.15 -7.71 11.24
CA TYR A 130 3.12 -6.63 11.23
C TYR A 130 3.04 -5.79 12.52
N VAL A 131 4.17 -5.71 13.24
CA VAL A 131 4.34 -4.94 14.48
C VAL A 131 5.45 -3.88 14.35
N GLY A 132 5.83 -3.56 13.11
CA GLY A 132 6.86 -2.57 12.83
C GLY A 132 6.37 -1.13 13.03
N GLU A 133 7.31 -0.19 12.93
CA GLU A 133 7.08 1.24 13.21
C GLU A 133 6.20 1.97 12.19
N TYR A 134 6.07 1.42 10.97
CA TYR A 134 5.31 2.05 9.90
C TYR A 134 3.81 1.71 9.92
N GLN A 135 3.31 1.07 10.99
CA GLN A 135 1.88 0.81 11.13
C GLN A 135 1.13 2.13 11.22
N PHE A 136 0.04 2.26 10.45
CA PHE A 136 -0.77 3.46 10.28
C PHE A 136 -0.06 4.65 9.61
N GLN A 137 1.08 4.42 8.95
CA GLN A 137 1.83 5.52 8.33
C GLN A 137 0.98 6.32 7.34
N TYR A 138 1.15 7.64 7.41
CA TYR A 138 0.44 8.65 6.62
C TYR A 138 -1.09 8.57 6.66
N MET A 139 -1.67 7.94 7.69
CA MET A 139 -3.12 7.93 7.93
C MET A 139 -3.52 9.07 8.88
N THR A 140 -4.74 9.60 8.69
CA THR A 140 -5.34 10.51 9.66
C THR A 140 -5.92 9.74 10.86
N ASP A 141 -6.25 10.42 11.95
CA ASP A 141 -6.86 9.74 13.10
C ASP A 141 -8.24 9.19 12.76
N GLU A 142 -9.01 9.90 11.93
CA GLU A 142 -10.33 9.46 11.45
C GLU A 142 -10.22 8.16 10.64
N GLU A 143 -9.21 8.07 9.78
CA GLU A 143 -8.93 6.84 9.03
C GLU A 143 -8.52 5.71 9.97
N ILE A 144 -7.67 5.97 10.97
CA ILE A 144 -7.30 4.95 11.96
C ILE A 144 -8.53 4.45 12.72
N GLN A 145 -9.41 5.36 13.17
CA GLN A 145 -10.66 5.00 13.85
C GLN A 145 -11.57 4.14 12.96
N LEU A 146 -11.59 4.39 11.65
CA LEU A 146 -12.33 3.56 10.68
C LEU A 146 -11.83 2.10 10.66
N TYR A 147 -10.54 1.88 10.82
CA TYR A 147 -9.96 0.53 10.78
C TYR A 147 -10.02 -0.20 12.13
N ILE A 148 -10.08 0.49 13.27
CA ILE A 148 -10.08 -0.15 14.61
C ILE A 148 -11.12 -1.30 14.73
N PRO A 149 -12.39 -1.14 14.34
CA PRO A 149 -13.37 -2.24 14.40
C PRO A 149 -12.98 -3.44 13.54
N ILE A 150 -12.42 -3.20 12.34
CA ILE A 150 -11.95 -4.25 11.42
C ILE A 150 -10.77 -5.00 12.04
N LEU A 151 -9.83 -4.28 12.66
CA LEU A 151 -8.67 -4.90 13.30
C LEU A 151 -9.08 -5.76 14.51
N LYS A 152 -10.07 -5.33 15.29
CA LYS A 152 -10.64 -6.12 16.38
C LYS A 152 -11.32 -7.40 15.90
N GLU A 153 -11.98 -7.38 14.73
CA GLU A 153 -12.59 -8.56 14.13
C GLU A 153 -11.52 -9.55 13.63
N VAL A 154 -10.44 -9.03 13.04
CA VAL A 154 -9.50 -9.81 12.24
C VAL A 154 -8.33 -10.37 13.06
N PHE A 155 -7.98 -9.74 14.18
CA PHE A 155 -6.90 -10.19 15.06
C PHE A 155 -7.44 -10.71 16.39
N GLU A 156 -7.26 -12.00 16.64
CA GLU A 156 -7.62 -12.63 17.92
C GLU A 156 -6.88 -12.00 19.11
N ASN A 157 -5.62 -11.58 18.91
CA ASN A 157 -4.79 -10.92 19.91
C ASN A 157 -4.72 -9.39 19.71
N TYR A 158 -5.82 -8.77 19.29
CA TYR A 158 -5.88 -7.34 19.02
C TYR A 158 -5.34 -6.48 20.17
N ASP A 159 -5.72 -6.77 21.43
CA ASP A 159 -5.35 -5.92 22.56
C ASP A 159 -3.83 -5.87 22.76
N GLU A 160 -3.13 -7.01 22.63
CA GLU A 160 -1.66 -7.08 22.67
C GLU A 160 -1.02 -6.29 21.52
N LEU A 161 -1.56 -6.41 20.30
CA LEU A 161 -1.06 -5.69 19.13
C LEU A 161 -1.30 -4.18 19.26
N ALA A 162 -2.44 -3.79 19.81
CA ALA A 162 -2.81 -2.39 20.02
C ALA A 162 -1.84 -1.70 20.99
N GLU A 163 -1.44 -2.37 22.07
CA GLU A 163 -0.40 -1.85 22.97
C GLU A 163 0.90 -1.53 22.23
N ILE A 164 1.30 -2.37 21.27
CA ILE A 164 2.52 -2.15 20.48
C ILE A 164 2.33 -1.00 19.48
N TRP A 165 1.26 -1.05 18.68
CA TRP A 165 1.02 -0.11 17.59
C TRP A 165 0.78 1.32 18.09
N PHE A 166 0.03 1.49 19.18
CA PHE A 166 -0.31 2.82 19.68
C PHE A 166 0.72 3.40 20.67
N LYS A 167 1.55 2.56 21.30
CA LYS A 167 2.70 3.03 22.10
C LYS A 167 3.79 3.66 21.24
N ARG A 168 3.95 3.20 20.00
CA ARG A 168 4.98 3.62 19.05
C ARG A 168 4.47 4.66 18.04
N LYS A 169 3.52 5.52 18.39
CA LYS A 169 3.08 6.60 17.51
C LYS A 169 3.98 7.84 17.74
N PRO A 170 5.10 8.03 17.02
CA PRO A 170 5.84 9.29 17.09
C PRO A 170 4.98 10.44 16.56
N LEU A 171 5.17 11.62 17.17
CA LEU A 171 4.57 12.89 16.78
C LEU A 171 4.73 13.12 15.27
N ARG A 172 3.64 13.50 14.61
CA ARG A 172 3.59 13.86 13.18
C ARG A 172 4.62 14.96 12.87
N GLU A 173 5.39 14.80 11.80
CA GLU A 173 5.95 15.93 11.02
C GLU A 173 4.89 16.46 10.05
#